data_AF-A0A8R1DMX3-F1
#
_entry.id   AF-A0A8R1DMX3-F1
#
_cell.length_a   1.000
_cell.length_b   1.000
_cell.length_c   1.000
_cell.angle_alpha   90.00
_cell.angle_beta   90.00
_cell.angle_gamma   90.00
#
_symmetry.space_group_name_H-M   'P 1'
#
loop_
_entity.id
_entity.type
_entity.pdbx_description
1 polymer ?
#
loop_
_entity_poly.entity_id
_entity_poly.type
_entity_poly.pdbx_seq_one_letter_code
_entity_poly.pdbx_strand_id
1 'polypeptide(L)'
;MKIEEAEPSSSGANGAGSEMPPASAELLRNIIETKTDEQFIEAINKGREVHAVMGKTELYKWTEVLNRCDEILGKAVVKNEQGNMLVDCDKDLSNQVVSVIRFTVLLFECTSSRRIYKSVDRILSLLESTDMDTLAEVLRLLQVMGKRSKFLSTRIPQKEQHALAHRLTAIAQCWSGKLRTVKMAECLKREPKLPSLFPFTYTDDKQRTITVEQPKSTKLDPETYRLTLKRANHYTTRVMRT
;
A
#
# COMPACT_ATOMS: atom_id res chain seq x y z
N MET A 1 -18.72 6.99 -24.31
CA MET A 1 -19.31 5.81 -24.99
C MET A 1 -20.56 5.44 -24.22
N LYS A 2 -21.75 5.67 -24.81
CA LYS A 2 -23.05 5.40 -24.20
C LYS A 2 -23.20 3.88 -23.98
N ILE A 3 -23.75 3.50 -22.83
CA ILE A 3 -24.07 2.10 -22.51
C ILE A 3 -25.53 1.89 -22.88
N GLU A 4 -25.77 0.91 -23.76
CA GLU A 4 -27.09 0.44 -24.19
C GLU A 4 -27.69 -0.47 -23.10
N GLU A 5 -28.98 -0.30 -22.84
CA GLU A 5 -29.77 -1.06 -21.86
C GLU A 5 -30.08 -2.47 -22.38
N ALA A 6 -29.95 -3.48 -21.52
CA ALA A 6 -30.40 -4.85 -21.78
C ALA A 6 -31.58 -5.17 -20.87
N GLU A 7 -32.72 -5.55 -21.47
CA GLU A 7 -33.94 -5.95 -20.77
C GLU A 7 -33.84 -7.31 -20.05
N PRO A 8 -34.66 -7.54 -19.00
CA PRO A 8 -34.44 -8.63 -18.05
C PRO A 8 -35.18 -9.92 -18.44
N SER A 9 -34.46 -11.03 -18.43
CA SER A 9 -35.06 -12.38 -18.50
C SER A 9 -35.54 -12.80 -17.10
N SER A 10 -36.85 -12.96 -16.95
CA SER A 10 -37.50 -13.43 -15.73
C SER A 10 -37.24 -14.92 -15.47
N SER A 11 -36.53 -15.24 -14.39
CA SER A 11 -36.73 -16.49 -13.64
C SER A 11 -36.01 -16.43 -12.29
N GLY A 12 -36.76 -16.66 -11.21
CA GLY A 12 -36.23 -16.78 -9.86
C GLY A 12 -36.54 -15.60 -8.94
N ALA A 13 -37.74 -15.56 -8.40
CA ALA A 13 -38.04 -14.79 -7.21
C ALA A 13 -37.21 -15.34 -6.03
N ASN A 14 -36.08 -14.68 -5.75
CA ASN A 14 -35.39 -14.57 -4.46
C ASN A 14 -34.15 -13.70 -4.64
N GLY A 15 -34.38 -12.40 -4.81
CA GLY A 15 -33.33 -11.40 -4.96
C GLY A 15 -33.61 -10.19 -4.07
N ALA A 16 -33.69 -10.40 -2.75
CA ALA A 16 -33.46 -9.31 -1.83
C ALA A 16 -32.06 -8.76 -2.16
N GLY A 17 -31.99 -7.60 -2.80
CA GLY A 17 -30.73 -6.90 -3.01
C GLY A 17 -30.08 -6.77 -1.65
N SER A 18 -29.00 -7.53 -1.40
CA SER A 18 -28.42 -7.71 -0.07
C SER A 18 -28.28 -6.35 0.61
N GLU A 19 -29.11 -6.09 1.61
CA GLU A 19 -29.07 -4.85 2.36
C GLU A 19 -27.70 -4.76 3.05
N MET A 20 -27.06 -3.60 2.99
CA MET A 20 -25.75 -3.45 3.64
C MET A 20 -25.94 -3.60 5.16
N PRO A 21 -25.10 -4.38 5.87
CA PRO A 21 -25.22 -4.52 7.31
C PRO A 21 -25.23 -3.15 8.03
N PRO A 22 -26.01 -2.97 9.11
CA PRO A 22 -26.23 -1.65 9.72
C PRO A 22 -24.93 -0.90 10.07
N ALA A 23 -23.96 -1.58 10.66
CA ALA A 23 -22.66 -0.98 11.01
C ALA A 23 -21.88 -0.51 9.77
N SER A 24 -21.93 -1.28 8.67
CA SER A 24 -21.32 -0.86 7.40
C SER A 24 -22.07 0.32 6.77
N ALA A 25 -23.40 0.32 6.83
CA ALA A 25 -24.23 1.39 6.28
C ALA A 25 -24.06 2.70 7.04
N GLU A 26 -24.00 2.64 8.37
CA GLU A 26 -23.73 3.78 9.24
C GLU A 26 -22.33 4.34 9.00
N LEU A 27 -21.31 3.47 8.96
CA LEU A 27 -19.94 3.88 8.64
C LEU A 27 -19.86 4.57 7.28
N LEU A 28 -20.46 3.96 6.24
CA LEU A 28 -20.48 4.53 4.90
C LEU A 28 -21.13 5.92 4.88
N ARG A 29 -22.30 6.07 5.51
CA ARG A 29 -23.00 7.36 5.61
C ARG A 29 -22.12 8.41 6.30
N ASN A 30 -21.54 8.07 7.45
CA ASN A 30 -20.67 8.98 8.20
C ASN A 30 -19.45 9.42 7.37
N ILE A 31 -18.88 8.54 6.55
CA ILE A 31 -17.75 8.88 5.67
C ILE A 31 -18.20 9.81 4.53
N ILE A 32 -19.33 9.53 3.88
CA ILE A 32 -19.85 10.33 2.76
C ILE A 32 -20.20 11.77 3.19
N GLU A 33 -20.68 11.95 4.42
CA GLU A 33 -21.04 13.27 4.96
C GLU A 33 -19.82 14.18 5.24
N THR A 34 -18.60 13.65 5.23
CA THR A 34 -17.38 14.43 5.51
C THR A 34 -17.00 15.35 4.35
N LYS A 35 -16.48 16.55 4.66
CA LYS A 35 -16.18 17.58 3.65
C LYS A 35 -14.68 17.83 3.44
N THR A 36 -13.86 17.57 4.46
CA THR A 36 -12.40 17.75 4.38
C THR A 36 -11.67 16.42 4.41
N ASP A 37 -10.40 16.42 4.01
CA ASP A 37 -9.54 15.22 4.06
C ASP A 37 -9.32 14.79 5.53
N GLU A 38 -9.19 15.73 6.47
CA GLU A 38 -9.03 15.42 7.90
C GLU A 38 -10.25 14.71 8.47
N GLN A 39 -11.45 15.24 8.19
CA GLN A 39 -12.71 14.61 8.62
C GLN A 39 -12.90 13.22 8.02
N PHE A 40 -12.54 13.07 6.74
CA PHE A 40 -12.58 11.79 6.06
C PHE A 40 -11.65 10.76 6.69
N ILE A 41 -10.42 11.16 6.99
CA ILE A 41 -9.42 10.29 7.61
C ILE A 41 -9.87 9.87 9.02
N GLU A 42 -10.46 10.79 9.80
CA GLU A 42 -11.06 10.44 11.09
C GLU A 42 -12.20 9.42 10.91
N ALA A 43 -13.10 9.65 9.94
CA ALA A 43 -14.26 8.79 9.71
C ALA A 43 -13.87 7.37 9.26
N ILE A 44 -12.91 7.22 8.33
CA ILE A 44 -12.47 5.88 7.90
C ILE A 44 -11.71 5.14 9.00
N ASN A 45 -11.02 5.85 9.90
CA ASN A 45 -10.31 5.24 11.03
C ASN A 45 -11.27 4.60 12.04
N LYS A 46 -12.50 5.10 12.17
CA LYS A 46 -13.58 4.47 12.97
C LYS A 46 -13.96 3.08 12.43
N GLY A 47 -13.64 2.76 11.18
CA GLY A 47 -13.85 1.43 10.60
C GLY A 47 -13.22 0.30 11.42
N ARG A 48 -12.05 0.56 12.04
CA ARG A 48 -11.37 -0.44 12.89
C ARG A 48 -12.20 -0.85 14.10
N GLU A 49 -12.95 0.10 14.69
CA GLU A 49 -13.75 -0.13 15.89
C GLU A 49 -14.97 -1.01 15.56
N VAL A 50 -15.57 -0.80 14.40
CA VAL A 50 -16.76 -1.54 13.95
C VAL A 50 -16.43 -2.81 13.15
N HIS A 51 -15.15 -3.11 12.90
CA HIS A 51 -14.73 -4.22 12.02
C HIS A 51 -15.40 -5.56 12.37
N ALA A 52 -15.52 -5.89 13.67
CA ALA A 52 -16.12 -7.14 14.13
C ALA A 52 -17.61 -7.30 13.75
N VAL A 53 -18.31 -6.18 13.55
CA VAL A 53 -19.76 -6.13 13.29
C VAL A 53 -20.11 -5.56 11.91
N MET A 54 -19.11 -5.23 11.08
CA MET A 54 -19.34 -4.70 9.73
C MET A 54 -20.08 -5.68 8.81
N GLY A 55 -19.98 -6.99 9.06
CA GLY A 55 -20.59 -8.01 8.23
C GLY A 55 -20.03 -8.05 6.80
N LYS A 56 -20.67 -8.82 5.92
CA LYS A 56 -20.30 -8.90 4.50
C LYS A 56 -21.07 -7.87 3.69
N THR A 57 -20.36 -7.19 2.80
CA THR A 57 -20.92 -6.16 1.91
C THR A 57 -20.28 -6.28 0.52
N GLU A 58 -20.72 -5.47 -0.45
CA GLU A 58 -20.20 -5.47 -1.81
C GLU A 58 -19.31 -4.25 -2.02
N LEU A 59 -18.13 -4.44 -2.63
CA LEU A 59 -17.16 -3.34 -2.77
C LEU A 59 -17.72 -2.16 -3.57
N TYR A 60 -18.62 -2.39 -4.53
CA TYR A 60 -19.20 -1.32 -5.37
C TYR A 60 -20.02 -0.30 -4.58
N LYS A 61 -20.53 -0.66 -3.41
CA LYS A 61 -21.25 0.26 -2.54
C LYS A 61 -20.32 1.30 -1.90
N TRP A 62 -19.01 1.06 -1.92
CA TRP A 62 -17.99 1.94 -1.37
C TRP A 62 -17.30 2.81 -2.44
N THR A 63 -17.80 2.83 -3.68
CA THR A 63 -17.11 3.48 -4.81
C THR A 63 -16.80 4.95 -4.55
N GLU A 64 -17.72 5.71 -3.94
CA GLU A 64 -17.49 7.12 -3.59
C GLU A 64 -16.34 7.29 -2.58
N VAL A 65 -16.33 6.45 -1.54
CA VAL A 65 -15.25 6.42 -0.55
C VAL A 65 -13.91 6.03 -1.20
N LEU A 66 -13.94 5.03 -2.09
CA LEU A 66 -12.76 4.57 -2.82
C LEU A 66 -12.19 5.63 -3.76
N ASN A 67 -13.03 6.48 -4.37
CA ASN A 67 -12.56 7.60 -5.19
C ASN A 67 -11.78 8.60 -4.35
N ARG A 68 -12.26 8.94 -3.14
CA ARG A 68 -11.53 9.82 -2.22
C ARG A 68 -10.22 9.21 -1.72
N CYS A 69 -10.21 7.91 -1.44
CA CYS A 69 -8.98 7.17 -1.18
C CYS A 69 -8.00 7.27 -2.36
N ASP A 70 -8.48 7.12 -3.60
CA ASP A 70 -7.68 7.19 -4.81
C ASP A 70 -7.04 8.57 -5.04
N GLU A 71 -7.74 9.65 -4.69
CA GLU A 71 -7.21 11.01 -4.74
C GLU A 71 -6.03 11.21 -3.78
N ILE A 72 -6.15 10.74 -2.53
CA ILE A 72 -5.07 10.81 -1.53
C ILE A 72 -3.87 9.96 -1.98
N LEU A 73 -4.11 8.74 -2.44
CA LEU A 73 -3.06 7.87 -3.01
C LEU A 73 -2.42 8.51 -4.25
N GLY A 74 -3.20 9.23 -5.06
CA GLY A 74 -2.71 9.98 -6.22
C GLY A 74 -1.73 11.07 -5.81
N LYS A 75 -2.07 11.89 -4.81
CA LYS A 75 -1.16 12.90 -4.23
C LYS A 75 0.12 12.25 -3.71
N ALA A 76 0.00 11.13 -3.01
CA ALA A 76 1.11 10.43 -2.37
C ALA A 76 2.24 10.01 -3.34
N VAL A 77 1.87 9.50 -4.52
CA VAL A 77 2.83 8.95 -5.50
C VAL A 77 3.45 10.02 -6.41
N VAL A 78 3.00 11.27 -6.34
CA VAL A 78 3.61 12.39 -7.08
C VAL A 78 5.06 12.53 -6.63
N LYS A 79 5.96 12.76 -7.60
CA LYS A 79 7.38 12.96 -7.33
C LYS A 79 7.71 14.45 -7.31
N ASN A 80 8.46 14.87 -6.30
CA ASN A 80 9.02 16.22 -6.27
C ASN A 80 10.21 16.35 -7.24
N GLU A 81 10.79 17.55 -7.33
CA GLU A 81 11.96 17.85 -8.19
C GLU A 81 13.18 16.96 -7.92
N GLN A 82 13.27 16.41 -6.70
CA GLN A 82 14.36 15.54 -6.26
C GLN A 82 14.09 14.06 -6.55
N GLY A 83 12.92 13.73 -7.12
CA GLY A 83 12.51 12.37 -7.46
C GLY A 83 11.93 11.54 -6.30
N ASN A 84 11.77 12.15 -5.12
CA ASN A 84 11.13 11.51 -3.95
C ASN A 84 9.62 11.61 -4.07
N MET A 85 8.89 10.61 -3.57
CA MET A 85 7.43 10.70 -3.51
C MET A 85 7.00 11.72 -2.46
N LEU A 86 5.89 12.42 -2.66
CA LEU A 86 5.41 13.40 -1.67
C LEU A 86 5.17 12.75 -0.30
N VAL A 87 4.69 11.50 -0.28
CA VAL A 87 4.51 10.72 0.95
C VAL A 87 5.80 10.52 1.76
N ASP A 88 6.97 10.60 1.12
CA ASP A 88 8.28 10.45 1.79
C ASP A 88 8.74 11.74 2.50
N CYS A 89 8.12 12.87 2.17
CA CYS A 89 8.51 14.21 2.60
C CYS A 89 7.47 14.88 3.49
N ASP A 90 6.21 14.44 3.43
CA ASP A 90 5.09 15.00 4.18
C ASP A 90 4.54 13.96 5.16
N LYS A 91 4.69 14.22 6.46
CA LYS A 91 4.27 13.28 7.50
C LYS A 91 2.75 13.22 7.63
N ASP A 92 2.05 14.32 7.37
CA ASP A 92 0.59 14.33 7.41
C ASP A 92 0.05 13.48 6.26
N LEU A 93 0.59 13.67 5.05
CA LEU A 93 0.23 12.83 3.90
C LEU A 93 0.57 11.34 4.13
N SER A 94 1.73 11.02 4.72
CA SER A 94 2.08 9.65 5.14
C SER A 94 1.02 9.06 6.08
N ASN A 95 0.58 9.80 7.10
CA ASN A 95 -0.46 9.36 8.02
C ASN A 95 -1.82 9.15 7.33
N GLN A 96 -2.17 10.02 6.38
CA GLN A 96 -3.39 9.88 5.57
C GLN A 96 -3.33 8.62 4.70
N VAL A 97 -2.21 8.38 4.00
CA VAL A 97 -1.98 7.20 3.16
C VAL A 97 -2.05 5.91 3.99
N VAL A 98 -1.40 5.89 5.15
CA VAL A 98 -1.46 4.76 6.10
C VAL A 98 -2.91 4.47 6.50
N SER A 99 -3.71 5.49 6.80
CA SER A 99 -5.13 5.34 7.16
C SER A 99 -5.95 4.79 5.98
N VAL A 100 -5.74 5.32 4.78
CA VAL A 100 -6.38 4.84 3.54
C VAL A 100 -6.05 3.39 3.25
N ILE A 101 -4.79 2.98 3.39
CA ILE A 101 -4.37 1.59 3.14
C ILE A 101 -4.98 0.65 4.18
N ARG A 102 -4.96 1.02 5.47
CA ARG A 102 -5.61 0.24 6.54
C ARG A 102 -7.10 0.07 6.33
N PHE A 103 -7.78 1.13 5.92
CA PHE A 103 -9.19 1.06 5.57
C PHE A 103 -9.45 0.16 4.35
N THR A 104 -8.58 0.24 3.34
CA THR A 104 -8.65 -0.63 2.15
C THR A 104 -8.44 -2.10 2.52
N VAL A 105 -7.53 -2.41 3.46
CA VAL A 105 -7.36 -3.77 4.02
C VAL A 105 -8.69 -4.25 4.60
N LEU A 106 -9.31 -3.45 5.46
CA LEU A 106 -10.58 -3.77 6.08
C LEU A 106 -11.70 -3.98 5.05
N LEU A 107 -11.79 -3.12 4.03
CA LEU A 107 -12.74 -3.33 2.93
C LEU A 107 -12.46 -4.66 2.22
N PHE A 108 -11.20 -5.00 1.91
CA PHE A 108 -10.86 -6.28 1.30
C PHE A 108 -11.23 -7.49 2.18
N GLU A 109 -11.28 -7.35 3.50
CA GLU A 109 -11.72 -8.41 4.42
C GLU A 109 -13.25 -8.54 4.49
N CYS A 110 -13.97 -7.41 4.45
CA CYS A 110 -15.43 -7.35 4.61
C CYS A 110 -16.21 -7.43 3.29
N THR A 111 -15.59 -7.18 2.14
CA THR A 111 -16.30 -7.06 0.85
C THR A 111 -16.13 -8.24 -0.10
N SER A 112 -17.12 -8.45 -0.99
CA SER A 112 -17.05 -9.23 -2.24
C SER A 112 -16.89 -8.31 -3.47
N SER A 113 -16.87 -8.89 -4.68
CA SER A 113 -16.83 -8.18 -5.96
C SER A 113 -15.66 -7.20 -6.13
N ARG A 114 -14.49 -7.58 -5.62
CA ARG A 114 -13.29 -6.71 -5.57
C ARG A 114 -12.73 -6.33 -6.93
N ARG A 115 -13.28 -6.86 -8.02
CA ARG A 115 -12.90 -6.56 -9.41
C ARG A 115 -12.94 -5.07 -9.71
N ILE A 116 -13.81 -4.31 -9.05
CA ILE A 116 -13.95 -2.88 -9.32
C ILE A 116 -12.83 -2.00 -8.72
N TYR A 117 -11.95 -2.54 -7.88
CA TYR A 117 -10.85 -1.77 -7.28
C TYR A 117 -9.82 -1.41 -8.35
N LYS A 118 -9.54 -0.11 -8.51
CA LYS A 118 -8.70 0.42 -9.61
C LYS A 118 -7.38 1.05 -9.17
N SER A 119 -7.19 1.35 -7.89
CA SER A 119 -6.00 2.06 -7.38
C SER A 119 -4.73 1.19 -7.24
N VAL A 120 -4.68 0.04 -7.91
CA VAL A 120 -3.59 -0.95 -7.74
C VAL A 120 -2.26 -0.41 -8.21
N ASP A 121 -2.25 0.35 -9.29
CA ASP A 121 -1.09 1.06 -9.84
C ASP A 121 -0.42 1.97 -8.80
N ARG A 122 -1.22 2.72 -8.03
CA ARG A 122 -0.74 3.58 -6.94
C ARG A 122 -0.18 2.76 -5.79
N ILE A 123 -0.85 1.66 -5.41
CA ILE A 123 -0.35 0.73 -4.39
C ILE A 123 1.00 0.13 -4.81
N LEU A 124 1.16 -0.28 -6.06
CA LEU A 124 2.43 -0.81 -6.59
C LEU A 124 3.53 0.27 -6.64
N SER A 125 3.15 1.52 -6.90
CA SER A 125 4.08 2.65 -6.87
C SER A 125 4.58 2.91 -5.44
N LEU A 126 3.71 2.84 -4.43
CA LEU A 126 4.09 3.05 -3.03
C LEU A 126 5.07 2.00 -2.47
N LEU A 127 5.31 0.87 -3.16
CA LEU A 127 6.43 -0.02 -2.85
C LEU A 127 7.81 0.64 -3.02
N GLU A 128 7.87 1.76 -3.75
CA GLU A 128 9.07 2.58 -3.92
C GLU A 128 9.21 3.65 -2.82
N SER A 129 8.25 3.77 -1.90
CA SER A 129 8.31 4.72 -0.79
C SER A 129 9.44 4.37 0.18
N THR A 130 10.04 5.42 0.73
CA THR A 130 11.06 5.36 1.78
C THR A 130 10.46 5.47 3.20
N ASP A 131 9.18 5.83 3.31
CA ASP A 131 8.45 5.83 4.57
C ASP A 131 8.07 4.40 4.97
N MET A 132 8.68 3.90 6.05
CA MET A 132 8.53 2.51 6.48
C MET A 132 7.12 2.19 6.98
N ASP A 133 6.41 3.17 7.55
CA ASP A 133 5.02 2.99 7.98
C ASP A 133 4.11 2.75 6.77
N THR A 134 4.23 3.60 5.74
CA THR A 134 3.54 3.44 4.46
C THR A 134 3.87 2.09 3.82
N LEU A 135 5.16 1.76 3.69
CA LEU A 135 5.60 0.52 3.05
C LEU A 135 5.09 -0.73 3.78
N ALA A 136 5.09 -0.72 5.12
CA ALA A 136 4.56 -1.83 5.92
C ALA A 136 3.07 -2.06 5.68
N GLU A 137 2.26 -1.00 5.59
CA GLU A 137 0.83 -1.13 5.30
C GLU A 137 0.56 -1.54 3.85
N VAL A 138 1.35 -1.05 2.87
CA VAL A 138 1.28 -1.52 1.47
C VAL A 138 1.49 -3.03 1.41
N LEU A 139 2.53 -3.55 2.08
CA LEU A 139 2.82 -4.98 2.13
C LEU A 139 1.68 -5.78 2.80
N ARG A 140 1.08 -5.23 3.86
CA ARG A 140 -0.10 -5.84 4.50
C ARG A 140 -1.27 -5.93 3.53
N LEU A 141 -1.56 -4.86 2.78
CA LEU A 141 -2.63 -4.87 1.78
C LEU A 141 -2.37 -5.90 0.68
N LEU A 142 -1.16 -5.96 0.14
CA LEU A 142 -0.77 -6.95 -0.85
C LEU A 142 -0.90 -8.38 -0.30
N GLN A 143 -0.56 -8.61 0.96
CA GLN A 143 -0.76 -9.90 1.62
C GLN A 143 -2.23 -10.29 1.69
N VAL A 144 -3.13 -9.37 2.06
CA VAL A 144 -4.57 -9.62 2.11
C VAL A 144 -5.12 -9.86 0.70
N MET A 145 -4.74 -9.03 -0.28
CA MET A 145 -5.11 -9.22 -1.68
C MET A 145 -4.67 -10.58 -2.22
N GLY A 146 -3.45 -11.04 -1.90
CA GLY A 146 -2.90 -12.32 -2.35
C GLY A 146 -3.50 -13.55 -1.66
N LYS A 147 -3.77 -13.48 -0.34
CA LYS A 147 -4.35 -14.60 0.42
C LYS A 147 -5.85 -14.77 0.19
N ARG A 148 -6.59 -13.66 0.18
CA ARG A 148 -8.06 -13.66 0.20
C ARG A 148 -8.68 -13.57 -1.19
N SER A 149 -7.88 -13.37 -2.22
CA SER A 149 -8.37 -13.29 -3.58
C SER A 149 -7.29 -13.69 -4.58
N LYS A 150 -7.72 -14.19 -5.74
CA LYS A 150 -6.85 -14.27 -6.93
C LYS A 150 -6.63 -12.88 -7.54
N PHE A 151 -6.74 -11.81 -6.75
CA PHE A 151 -6.77 -10.43 -7.25
C PHE A 151 -5.44 -10.08 -7.91
N LEU A 152 -4.32 -10.36 -7.25
CA LEU A 152 -2.98 -10.08 -7.81
C LEU A 152 -2.75 -10.83 -9.12
N SER A 153 -3.14 -12.11 -9.22
CA SER A 153 -2.92 -12.93 -10.42
C SER A 153 -3.90 -12.67 -11.57
N THR A 154 -5.08 -12.09 -11.29
CA THR A 154 -6.13 -11.87 -12.30
C THR A 154 -6.35 -10.41 -12.70
N ARG A 155 -5.89 -9.44 -11.90
CA ARG A 155 -6.15 -8.01 -12.12
C ARG A 155 -4.91 -7.21 -12.46
N ILE A 156 -3.73 -7.68 -12.06
CA ILE A 156 -2.47 -7.05 -12.44
C ILE A 156 -2.01 -7.67 -13.76
N PRO A 157 -1.61 -6.89 -14.78
CA PRO A 157 -1.04 -7.43 -16.01
C PRO A 157 0.18 -8.30 -15.72
N GLN A 158 0.41 -9.37 -16.49
CA GLN A 158 1.50 -10.33 -16.23
C GLN A 158 2.89 -9.66 -16.10
N LYS A 159 3.15 -8.62 -16.91
CA LYS A 159 4.38 -7.81 -16.82
C LYS A 159 4.55 -7.17 -15.44
N GLU A 160 3.48 -6.59 -14.90
CA GLU A 160 3.48 -5.96 -13.58
C GLU A 160 3.52 -6.98 -12.45
N GLN A 161 2.95 -8.19 -12.64
CA GLN A 161 3.08 -9.28 -11.67
C GLN A 161 4.54 -9.71 -11.50
N HIS A 162 5.28 -9.85 -12.60
CA HIS A 162 6.71 -10.17 -12.55
C HIS A 162 7.50 -9.05 -11.86
N ALA A 163 7.23 -7.79 -12.20
CA ALA A 163 7.86 -6.64 -11.55
C ALA A 163 7.56 -6.60 -10.05
N LEU A 164 6.32 -6.88 -9.63
CA LEU A 164 5.94 -6.99 -8.23
C LEU A 164 6.70 -8.12 -7.52
N ALA A 165 6.76 -9.31 -8.10
CA ALA A 165 7.49 -10.44 -7.53
C ALA A 165 8.99 -10.12 -7.34
N HIS A 166 9.59 -9.47 -8.33
CA HIS A 166 10.98 -9.00 -8.25
C HIS A 166 11.16 -7.98 -7.12
N ARG A 167 10.28 -6.98 -7.01
CA ARG A 167 10.31 -5.97 -5.94
C ARG A 167 10.20 -6.60 -4.56
N LEU A 168 9.24 -7.50 -4.36
CA LEU A 168 9.04 -8.19 -3.08
C LEU A 168 10.24 -9.09 -2.73
N THR A 169 10.83 -9.76 -3.73
CA THR A 169 12.02 -10.59 -3.54
C THR A 169 13.22 -9.75 -3.10
N ALA A 170 13.45 -8.62 -3.76
CA ALA A 170 14.53 -7.72 -3.39
C ALA A 170 14.31 -7.13 -1.98
N ILE A 171 13.10 -6.70 -1.63
CA ILE A 171 12.75 -6.26 -0.27
C ILE A 171 13.06 -7.37 0.75
N ALA A 172 12.61 -8.60 0.48
CA ALA A 172 12.84 -9.75 1.37
C ALA A 172 14.34 -10.07 1.54
N GLN A 173 15.12 -10.04 0.45
CA GLN A 173 16.57 -10.28 0.50
C GLN A 173 17.30 -9.18 1.27
N CYS A 174 16.93 -7.91 1.06
CA CYS A 174 17.54 -6.77 1.76
C CYS A 174 17.23 -6.75 3.26
N TRP A 175 15.98 -7.06 3.64
CA TRP A 175 15.57 -7.07 5.05
C TRP A 175 16.05 -8.31 5.81
N SER A 176 16.15 -9.47 5.14
CA SER A 176 16.54 -10.73 5.77
C SER A 176 18.04 -11.01 5.77
N GLY A 177 18.85 -10.14 5.16
CA GLY A 177 20.30 -10.30 5.03
C GLY A 177 21.05 -10.16 6.36
N LYS A 178 21.95 -9.18 6.45
CA LYS A 178 22.81 -8.98 7.65
C LYS A 178 22.02 -8.70 8.93
N LEU A 179 20.75 -8.31 8.84
CA LEU A 179 19.86 -8.09 9.98
C LEU A 179 19.30 -9.37 10.60
N ARG A 180 19.43 -10.53 9.96
CA ARG A 180 18.97 -11.83 10.51
C ARG A 180 19.55 -12.16 11.87
N THR A 181 20.77 -11.70 12.14
CA THR A 181 21.49 -11.95 13.39
C THR A 181 21.10 -10.96 14.49
N VAL A 182 20.36 -9.89 14.17
CA VAL A 182 19.90 -8.89 15.13
C VAL A 182 18.70 -9.43 15.87
N LYS A 183 18.85 -9.63 17.17
CA LYS A 183 17.77 -10.09 18.05
C LYS A 183 16.80 -8.94 18.32
N MET A 184 15.51 -9.26 18.50
CA MET A 184 14.48 -8.26 18.84
C MET A 184 14.85 -7.44 20.08
N ALA A 185 15.46 -8.06 21.09
CA ALA A 185 15.94 -7.37 22.29
C ALA A 185 17.00 -6.29 22.00
N GLU A 186 17.79 -6.45 20.92
CA GLU A 186 18.74 -5.43 20.47
C GLU A 186 18.01 -4.25 19.85
N CYS A 187 16.96 -4.50 19.06
CA CYS A 187 16.15 -3.47 18.41
C CYS A 187 15.40 -2.56 19.39
N LEU A 188 15.17 -3.01 20.63
CA LEU A 188 14.50 -2.24 21.68
C LEU A 188 15.43 -1.31 22.46
N LYS A 189 16.75 -1.37 22.22
CA LYS A 189 17.71 -0.46 22.87
C LYS A 189 17.60 0.93 22.26
N ARG A 190 17.86 1.96 23.08
CA ARG A 190 17.90 3.36 22.63
C ARG A 190 18.91 3.59 21.51
N GLU A 191 20.01 2.84 21.53
CA GLU A 191 21.03 2.80 20.49
C GLU A 191 21.33 1.34 20.13
N PRO A 192 20.59 0.75 19.18
CA PRO A 192 20.80 -0.63 18.77
C PRO A 192 22.12 -0.76 18.01
N LYS A 193 22.97 -1.72 18.39
CA LYS A 193 24.19 -2.02 17.62
C LYS A 193 23.84 -2.84 16.39
N LEU A 194 23.48 -2.14 15.31
CA LEU A 194 23.17 -2.78 14.04
C LEU A 194 24.45 -3.13 13.27
N PRO A 195 24.53 -4.33 12.64
CA PRO A 195 25.64 -4.67 11.75
C PRO A 195 25.66 -3.73 10.55
N SER A 196 26.84 -3.53 9.94
CA SER A 196 26.95 -2.71 8.73
C SER A 196 26.05 -3.23 7.63
N LEU A 197 24.96 -2.50 7.35
CA LEU A 197 23.98 -2.84 6.32
C LEU A 197 24.60 -2.85 4.93
N PHE A 198 25.64 -2.05 4.71
CA PHE A 198 26.37 -1.99 3.45
C PHE A 198 27.70 -2.78 3.53
N PRO A 199 28.20 -3.28 2.38
CA PRO A 199 27.40 -3.50 1.18
C PRO A 199 26.34 -4.59 1.44
N PHE A 200 25.21 -4.51 0.77
CA PHE A 200 24.28 -5.64 0.68
C PHE A 200 24.19 -6.11 -0.76
N THR A 201 23.88 -7.39 -0.93
CA THR A 201 23.73 -8.01 -2.25
C THR A 201 22.30 -8.50 -2.41
N TYR A 202 21.80 -8.44 -3.64
CA TYR A 202 20.58 -9.13 -4.01
C TYR A 202 20.76 -9.77 -5.39
N THR A 203 19.99 -10.81 -5.67
CA THR A 203 20.06 -11.55 -6.93
C THR A 203 18.84 -11.18 -7.77
N ASP A 204 19.09 -10.71 -9.00
CA ASP A 204 18.01 -10.38 -9.93
C ASP A 204 17.42 -11.61 -10.62
N ASP A 205 16.40 -11.38 -11.45
CA ASP A 205 15.72 -12.40 -12.25
C ASP A 205 16.64 -13.15 -13.24
N LYS A 206 17.77 -12.55 -13.63
CA LYS A 206 18.79 -13.11 -14.52
C LYS A 206 19.94 -13.79 -13.76
N GLN A 207 19.76 -14.05 -12.45
CA GLN A 207 20.78 -14.59 -11.55
C GLN A 207 22.04 -13.73 -11.42
N ARG A 208 21.96 -12.44 -11.75
CA ARG A 208 23.07 -11.51 -11.54
C ARG A 208 23.03 -11.05 -10.09
N THR A 209 24.20 -11.11 -9.45
CA THR A 209 24.35 -10.56 -8.10
C THR A 209 24.68 -9.08 -8.20
N ILE A 210 23.82 -8.26 -7.60
CA ILE A 210 23.96 -6.81 -7.58
C ILE A 210 24.41 -6.40 -6.18
N THR A 211 25.56 -5.74 -6.11
CA THR A 211 26.12 -5.23 -4.85
C THR A 211 25.78 -3.75 -4.72
N VAL A 212 25.04 -3.41 -3.67
CA VAL A 212 24.76 -2.02 -3.30
C VAL A 212 25.77 -1.60 -2.25
N GLU A 213 26.66 -0.70 -2.64
CA GLU A 213 27.70 -0.13 -1.78
C GLU A 213 27.16 1.00 -0.90
N GLN A 214 27.90 1.30 0.17
CA GLN A 214 27.58 2.44 1.03
C GLN A 214 27.65 3.74 0.21
N PRO A 215 26.63 4.63 0.27
CA PRO A 215 26.71 5.93 -0.38
C PRO A 215 27.96 6.68 0.09
N LYS A 216 28.79 7.17 -0.83
CA LYS A 216 29.97 7.98 -0.50
C LYS A 216 29.48 9.23 0.23
N SER A 217 29.85 9.37 1.51
CA SER A 217 29.51 10.53 2.33
C SER A 217 30.20 11.78 1.79
N THR A 218 29.57 12.49 0.86
CA THR A 218 29.79 13.94 0.77
C THR A 218 29.33 14.54 2.08
N LYS A 219 30.13 15.42 2.70
CA LYS A 219 29.82 16.11 3.95
C LYS A 219 28.40 16.69 3.88
N LEU A 220 27.45 16.00 4.48
CA LEU A 220 26.03 16.29 4.35
C LEU A 220 25.48 16.32 5.76
N ASP A 221 24.85 17.45 6.07
CA ASP A 221 24.09 17.74 7.28
C ASP A 221 23.29 16.50 7.76
N PRO A 222 23.16 16.24 9.07
CA PRO A 222 22.43 15.10 9.63
C PRO A 222 21.07 14.81 8.98
N GLU A 223 20.34 15.84 8.56
CA GLU A 223 19.05 15.69 7.89
C GLU A 223 19.19 15.24 6.43
N THR A 224 20.29 15.65 5.81
CA THR A 224 20.68 15.13 4.51
C THR A 224 21.22 13.71 4.59
N TYR A 225 21.89 13.27 5.67
CA TYR A 225 22.28 11.87 5.86
C TYR A 225 21.07 10.92 5.96
N ARG A 226 19.99 11.36 6.64
CA ARG A 226 18.68 10.67 6.59
C ARG A 226 18.12 10.60 5.17
N LEU A 227 18.23 11.69 4.40
CA LEU A 227 17.85 11.72 2.97
C LEU A 227 18.77 10.84 2.10
N THR A 228 20.03 10.61 2.47
CA THR A 228 20.96 9.72 1.74
C THR A 228 20.65 8.24 1.98
N LEU A 229 20.19 7.87 3.18
CA LEU A 229 19.60 6.55 3.46
C LEU A 229 18.27 6.38 2.68
N LYS A 230 17.43 7.42 2.60
CA LYS A 230 16.25 7.45 1.72
C LYS A 230 16.65 7.30 0.23
N ARG A 231 17.75 7.90 -0.20
CA ARG A 231 18.32 7.71 -1.56
C ARG A 231 18.92 6.32 -1.78
N ALA A 232 19.44 5.64 -0.75
CA ALA A 232 19.90 4.26 -0.90
C ALA A 232 18.75 3.30 -1.23
N ASN A 233 17.55 3.53 -0.68
CA ASN A 233 16.31 2.90 -1.14
C ASN A 233 15.99 3.28 -2.60
N HIS A 234 16.19 4.55 -2.99
CA HIS A 234 16.04 5.00 -4.38
C HIS A 234 17.01 4.31 -5.37
N TYR A 235 18.22 3.94 -4.93
CA TYR A 235 19.16 3.12 -5.73
C TYR A 235 18.67 1.67 -5.85
N THR A 236 18.07 1.10 -4.80
CA THR A 236 17.42 -0.22 -4.90
C THR A 236 16.25 -0.16 -5.90
N THR A 237 15.48 0.93 -5.90
CA THR A 237 14.37 1.14 -6.85
C THR A 237 14.83 1.41 -8.30
N ARG A 238 15.93 2.13 -8.50
CA ARG A 238 16.45 2.41 -9.86
C ARG A 238 16.96 1.16 -10.57
N VAL A 239 17.53 0.21 -9.82
CA VAL A 239 17.98 -1.06 -10.39
C VAL A 239 16.81 -2.05 -10.59
N MET A 240 15.71 -1.90 -9.87
CA MET A 240 14.45 -2.64 -10.13
C MET A 240 13.64 -2.13 -11.34
N ARG A 241 14.09 -1.07 -12.01
CA ARG A 241 13.44 -0.50 -13.22
C ARG A 241 14.11 -0.94 -14.54
N THR A 242 15.21 -1.69 -14.47
CA THR A 242 15.95 -2.25 -15.63
C THR A 242 15.87 -3.76 -15.64
#